data_AF-A0A928WDU9-F1
#
_entry.id   AF-A0A928WDU9-F1
#
_cell.length_a   1.000
_cell.length_b   1.000
_cell.length_c   1.000
_cell.angle_alpha   90.00
_cell.angle_beta   90.00
_cell.angle_gamma   90.00
#
_symmetry.space_group_name_H-M   'P 1'
#
loop_
_entity.id
_entity.type
_entity.pdbx_description
1 polymer ?
#
loop_
_entity_poly.entity_id
_entity_poly.type
_entity_poly.pdbx_seq_one_letter_code
_entity_poly.pdbx_strand_id
1 'polypeptide(L)'
;MAARIKMTSLIPRNLSVVIRPVQYRDLDGIEQITQDSFTTLTPKEANSALNQMQWLRRWYGLLKFLSWFPNPLQYRFCAYVAEQGRILLGMIQVSPFNRTRSTWRIDRVILDRAVEKQGIGSQLLRHCFESILEARTWLLEVNVNDKEALALYRQNGFQRLAEMTYWEIEPELLAELAQAEPDLPNLLPVSNADAQLLYQLDTASMPPLVRQVFDRNTRDFKTSLFGVLTDAVKQWVTKTEVVSGYVFEPQRKAAIGYFQVQLDRKGETPHVATLTVHPAYTWLYPELLSQLARIAQDFPQQGLQLASSDYQAEREEYLERIGAKRIEHTLIMSRSVWHKLRESKFVSLEGIQWTEVLQGLQPARKPIPGGMSWVRPRPQPTSERSVPTKSEPMAFKCKNCNIEPSPLPESTDTHQEK
;
A
#
# COMPACT_ATOMS: atom_id res chain seq x y z
N MET A 1 -38.94 -33.00 -34.44
CA MET A 1 -39.53 -32.44 -33.19
C MET A 1 -38.72 -32.96 -32.01
N ALA A 2 -37.89 -32.11 -31.40
CA ALA A 2 -37.21 -32.40 -30.14
C ALA A 2 -37.20 -31.11 -29.32
N ALA A 3 -38.03 -31.07 -28.28
CA ALA A 3 -38.18 -29.92 -27.40
C ALA A 3 -36.96 -29.81 -26.48
N ARG A 4 -36.19 -28.73 -26.66
CA ARG A 4 -35.10 -28.34 -25.75
C ARG A 4 -35.72 -27.77 -24.47
N ILE A 5 -35.72 -28.56 -23.41
CA ILE A 5 -36.15 -28.16 -22.07
C ILE A 5 -35.18 -27.08 -21.57
N LYS A 6 -35.62 -25.83 -21.55
CA LYS A 6 -34.97 -24.75 -20.79
C LYS A 6 -35.17 -25.06 -19.30
N MET A 7 -34.11 -25.46 -18.60
CA MET A 7 -34.11 -25.45 -17.15
C MET A 7 -34.09 -23.98 -16.69
N THR A 8 -35.28 -23.44 -16.42
CA THR A 8 -35.46 -22.18 -15.68
C THR A 8 -35.01 -22.38 -14.24
N SER A 9 -34.06 -21.55 -13.79
CA SER A 9 -33.58 -21.52 -12.41
C SER A 9 -34.75 -21.38 -11.43
N LEU A 10 -34.91 -22.35 -10.53
CA LEU A 10 -35.96 -22.39 -9.51
C LEU A 10 -35.64 -21.50 -8.30
N ILE A 11 -35.12 -20.28 -8.54
CA ILE A 11 -34.95 -19.29 -7.48
C ILE A 11 -36.20 -18.40 -7.50
N PRO A 12 -36.99 -18.33 -6.42
CA PRO A 12 -38.13 -17.43 -6.34
C PRO A 12 -37.65 -15.98 -6.49
N ARG A 13 -37.96 -15.35 -7.64
CA ARG A 13 -37.59 -13.95 -7.97
C ARG A 13 -38.14 -12.88 -7.02
N ASN A 14 -38.93 -13.27 -6.01
CA ASN A 14 -39.64 -12.36 -5.09
C ASN A 14 -38.98 -12.19 -3.72
N LEU A 15 -37.83 -12.83 -3.45
CA LEU A 15 -37.10 -12.60 -2.21
C LEU A 15 -36.08 -11.48 -2.43
N SER A 16 -36.14 -10.41 -1.62
CA SER A 16 -35.15 -9.34 -1.66
C SER A 16 -33.78 -9.88 -1.26
N VAL A 17 -32.74 -9.50 -2.00
CA VAL A 17 -31.35 -9.81 -1.63
C VAL A 17 -31.01 -9.06 -0.35
N VAL A 18 -30.53 -9.80 0.66
CA VAL A 18 -30.09 -9.23 1.94
C VAL A 18 -28.57 -9.34 2.01
N ILE A 19 -27.90 -8.22 2.27
CA ILE A 19 -26.45 -8.18 2.47
C ILE A 19 -26.19 -8.07 3.97
N ARG A 20 -25.37 -8.97 4.50
CA ARG A 20 -25.02 -9.00 5.93
C ARG A 20 -23.55 -9.41 6.14
N PRO A 21 -22.96 -9.13 7.31
CA PRO A 21 -21.63 -9.63 7.64
C PRO A 21 -21.57 -11.17 7.60
N VAL A 22 -20.41 -11.71 7.21
CA VAL A 22 -20.14 -13.16 7.23
C VAL A 22 -20.37 -13.72 8.64
N GLN A 23 -21.04 -14.86 8.71
CA GLN A 23 -21.21 -15.66 9.91
C GLN A 23 -20.52 -17.02 9.75
N TYR A 24 -20.25 -17.70 10.87
CA TYR A 24 -19.57 -19.01 10.85
C TYR A 24 -20.31 -20.06 10.00
N ARG A 25 -21.65 -20.03 10.01
CA ARG A 25 -22.49 -20.94 9.20
C ARG A 25 -22.31 -20.76 7.69
N ASP A 26 -21.80 -19.62 7.25
CA ASP A 26 -21.65 -19.31 5.84
C ASP A 26 -20.34 -19.89 5.28
N LEU A 27 -19.40 -20.30 6.13
CA LEU A 27 -18.08 -20.77 5.69
C LEU A 27 -18.17 -21.96 4.74
N ASP A 28 -19.04 -22.93 5.03
CA ASP A 28 -19.24 -24.10 4.18
C ASP A 28 -19.84 -23.71 2.81
N GLY A 29 -20.80 -22.78 2.80
CA GLY A 29 -21.40 -22.28 1.56
C GLY A 29 -20.42 -21.43 0.73
N ILE A 30 -19.59 -20.62 1.39
CA ILE A 30 -18.53 -19.85 0.71
C ILE A 30 -17.52 -20.82 0.11
N GLU A 31 -17.12 -21.87 0.81
CA GLU A 31 -16.19 -22.87 0.30
C GLU A 31 -16.73 -23.58 -0.95
N GLN A 32 -18.01 -23.93 -0.97
CA GLN A 32 -18.66 -24.48 -2.16
C GLN A 32 -18.66 -23.50 -3.33
N ILE A 33 -19.13 -22.26 -3.14
CA ILE A 33 -19.13 -21.24 -4.20
C ILE A 33 -17.71 -20.94 -4.69
N THR A 34 -16.73 -20.95 -3.79
CA THR A 34 -15.31 -20.79 -4.05
C THR A 34 -14.84 -21.93 -4.95
N GLN A 35 -14.95 -23.19 -4.52
CA GLN A 35 -14.56 -24.37 -5.30
C GLN A 35 -15.24 -24.41 -6.67
N ASP A 36 -16.53 -24.09 -6.71
CA ASP A 36 -17.29 -24.01 -7.95
C ASP A 36 -16.77 -22.89 -8.84
N SER A 37 -16.45 -21.70 -8.32
CA SER A 37 -15.88 -20.60 -9.11
C SER A 37 -14.46 -20.89 -9.64
N PHE A 38 -13.67 -21.71 -8.93
CA PHE A 38 -12.27 -21.99 -9.25
C PHE A 38 -12.03 -22.98 -10.41
N THR A 39 -13.06 -23.62 -10.99
CA THR A 39 -12.81 -24.52 -12.15
C THR A 39 -12.38 -23.79 -13.43
N THR A 40 -12.13 -22.48 -13.37
CA THR A 40 -11.73 -21.60 -14.47
C THR A 40 -10.46 -20.78 -14.20
N LEU A 41 -9.84 -20.92 -13.02
CA LEU A 41 -8.63 -20.17 -12.63
C LEU A 41 -7.41 -21.10 -12.47
N THR A 42 -6.22 -20.52 -12.54
CA THR A 42 -4.95 -21.26 -12.48
C THR A 42 -4.81 -22.04 -11.15
N PRO A 43 -4.20 -23.24 -11.15
CA PRO A 43 -4.12 -24.10 -9.96
C PRO A 43 -3.38 -23.47 -8.76
N LYS A 44 -2.55 -22.44 -8.99
CA LYS A 44 -1.78 -21.72 -7.96
C LYS A 44 -2.65 -20.75 -7.15
N GLU A 45 -3.58 -20.05 -7.80
CA GLU A 45 -4.58 -19.19 -7.14
C GLU A 45 -5.60 -20.02 -6.35
N ALA A 46 -6.01 -21.17 -6.90
CA ALA A 46 -6.90 -22.12 -6.22
C ALA A 46 -6.26 -22.66 -4.93
N ASN A 47 -4.98 -23.03 -4.96
CA ASN A 47 -4.27 -23.55 -3.78
C ASN A 47 -4.01 -22.48 -2.70
N SER A 48 -3.69 -21.24 -3.09
CA SER A 48 -3.55 -20.12 -2.14
C SER A 48 -4.89 -19.75 -1.50
N ALA A 49 -5.97 -19.71 -2.29
CA ALA A 49 -7.33 -19.49 -1.81
C ALA A 49 -7.80 -20.59 -0.85
N LEU A 50 -7.56 -21.87 -1.17
CA LEU A 50 -7.91 -23.01 -0.33
C LEU A 50 -7.10 -23.02 0.97
N ASN A 51 -5.80 -22.72 0.93
CA ASN A 51 -4.95 -22.64 2.12
C ASN A 51 -5.35 -21.48 3.04
N GLN A 52 -5.70 -20.32 2.48
CA GLN A 52 -6.26 -19.21 3.26
C GLN A 52 -7.63 -19.55 3.85
N MET A 53 -8.47 -20.29 3.12
CA MET A 53 -9.79 -20.73 3.59
C MET A 53 -9.69 -21.73 4.75
N GLN A 54 -8.75 -22.67 4.69
CA GLN A 54 -8.47 -23.62 5.77
C GLN A 54 -7.90 -22.92 7.01
N TRP A 55 -7.03 -21.92 6.81
CA TRP A 55 -6.53 -21.08 7.91
C TRP A 55 -7.66 -20.26 8.54
N LEU A 56 -8.52 -19.64 7.72
CA LEU A 56 -9.70 -18.94 8.19
C LEU A 56 -10.62 -19.87 8.99
N ARG A 57 -10.92 -21.08 8.50
CA ARG A 57 -11.74 -22.06 9.22
C ARG A 57 -11.18 -22.39 10.60
N ARG A 58 -9.86 -22.56 10.70
CA ARG A 58 -9.17 -22.91 11.95
C ARG A 58 -9.11 -21.76 12.95
N TRP A 59 -9.09 -20.51 12.48
CA TRP A 59 -8.89 -19.33 13.32
C TRP A 59 -10.11 -18.41 13.43
N TYR A 60 -11.18 -18.62 12.66
CA TYR A 60 -12.34 -17.72 12.63
C TYR A 60 -13.01 -17.59 14.00
N GLY A 61 -13.12 -18.68 14.77
CA GLY A 61 -13.66 -18.64 16.14
C GLY A 61 -12.82 -17.77 17.08
N LEU A 62 -11.49 -17.89 17.00
CA LEU A 62 -10.55 -17.09 17.78
C LEU A 62 -10.51 -15.62 17.32
N LEU A 63 -10.53 -15.39 16.01
CA LEU A 63 -10.53 -14.05 15.40
C LEU A 63 -11.82 -13.28 15.70
N LYS A 64 -12.98 -13.96 15.71
CA LYS A 64 -14.27 -13.36 16.06
C LYS A 64 -14.37 -13.02 17.55
N PHE A 65 -13.76 -13.83 18.42
CA PHE A 65 -13.63 -13.49 19.84
C PHE A 65 -12.70 -12.28 20.04
N LEU A 66 -11.59 -12.22 19.28
CA LEU A 66 -10.67 -11.08 19.30
C LEU A 66 -11.27 -9.79 18.71
N SER A 67 -12.30 -9.88 17.85
CA SER A 67 -13.03 -8.71 17.34
C SER A 67 -14.08 -8.17 18.30
N TRP A 68 -14.38 -8.85 19.42
CA TRP A 68 -15.19 -8.31 20.52
C TRP A 68 -14.42 -7.36 21.43
N PHE A 69 -13.09 -7.38 21.37
CA PHE A 69 -12.24 -6.38 22.01
C PHE A 69 -11.81 -5.35 20.96
N PRO A 70 -11.60 -4.07 21.32
CA PRO A 70 -11.09 -3.05 20.40
C PRO A 70 -9.65 -3.39 19.98
N ASN A 71 -9.53 -4.24 18.98
CA ASN A 71 -8.29 -4.82 18.50
C ASN A 71 -8.09 -4.41 17.03
N PRO A 72 -6.87 -4.03 16.59
CA PRO A 72 -6.57 -3.73 15.18
C PRO A 72 -6.97 -4.85 14.19
N LEU A 73 -7.15 -6.09 14.64
CA LEU A 73 -7.63 -7.21 13.83
C LEU A 73 -9.11 -7.09 13.42
N GLN A 74 -9.93 -6.26 14.09
CA GLN A 74 -11.37 -6.13 13.80
C GLN A 74 -11.65 -5.65 12.37
N TYR A 75 -10.73 -4.90 11.78
CA TYR A 75 -10.84 -4.38 10.42
C TYR A 75 -10.08 -5.22 9.39
N ARG A 76 -9.29 -6.22 9.82
CA ARG A 76 -8.56 -7.09 8.88
C ARG A 76 -9.48 -8.07 8.14
N PHE A 77 -10.72 -8.25 8.62
CA PHE A 77 -11.68 -9.21 8.07
C PHE A 77 -13.08 -8.60 7.92
N CYS A 78 -13.19 -7.51 7.16
CA CYS A 78 -14.50 -6.98 6.76
C CYS A 78 -15.02 -7.77 5.56
N ALA A 79 -15.86 -8.76 5.81
CA ALA A 79 -16.46 -9.57 4.77
C ALA A 79 -17.99 -9.56 4.86
N TYR A 80 -18.64 -9.44 3.71
CA TYR A 80 -20.09 -9.40 3.57
C TYR A 80 -20.56 -10.50 2.63
N VAL A 81 -21.74 -11.05 2.91
CA VAL A 81 -22.40 -12.06 2.10
C VAL A 81 -23.73 -11.54 1.57
N ALA A 82 -24.05 -11.89 0.34
CA ALA A 82 -25.37 -11.69 -0.25
C ALA A 82 -26.17 -12.99 -0.11
N GLU A 83 -27.34 -12.89 0.50
CA GLU A 83 -28.25 -14.03 0.73
C GLU A 83 -29.61 -13.72 0.12
N GLN A 84 -30.21 -14.71 -0.54
CA GLN A 84 -31.59 -14.68 -1.00
C GLN A 84 -32.29 -15.96 -0.53
N GLY A 85 -33.25 -15.83 0.40
CA GLY A 85 -34.02 -16.97 0.88
C GLY A 85 -33.20 -18.09 1.52
N ARG A 86 -32.16 -17.75 2.30
CA ARG A 86 -31.19 -18.70 2.90
C ARG A 86 -30.20 -19.34 1.94
N ILE A 87 -30.24 -18.97 0.66
CA ILE A 87 -29.24 -19.37 -0.32
C ILE A 87 -28.18 -18.27 -0.40
N LEU A 88 -26.92 -18.67 -0.27
CA LEU A 88 -25.78 -17.79 -0.43
C LEU A 88 -25.54 -17.52 -1.92
N LEU A 89 -25.61 -16.25 -2.32
CA LEU A 89 -25.43 -15.84 -3.72
C LEU A 89 -24.00 -15.34 -4.00
N GLY A 90 -23.29 -14.90 -2.96
CA GLY A 90 -21.94 -14.39 -3.11
C GLY A 90 -21.37 -13.76 -1.85
N MET A 91 -20.11 -13.37 -1.95
CA MET A 91 -19.27 -12.83 -0.90
C MET A 91 -18.40 -11.70 -1.45
N ILE A 92 -18.20 -10.67 -0.64
CA ILE A 92 -17.15 -9.67 -0.84
C ILE A 92 -16.29 -9.56 0.40
N GLN A 93 -14.97 -9.50 0.21
CA GLN A 93 -13.99 -9.25 1.25
C GLN A 93 -13.26 -7.95 0.97
N VAL A 94 -13.16 -7.11 1.99
CA VAL A 94 -12.48 -5.82 1.94
C VAL A 94 -11.58 -5.65 3.16
N SER A 95 -10.51 -4.87 3.00
CA SER A 95 -9.57 -4.55 4.07
C SER A 95 -9.02 -3.13 3.94
N PRO A 96 -8.60 -2.49 5.05
CA PRO A 96 -7.92 -1.21 4.98
C PRO A 96 -6.54 -1.37 4.34
N PHE A 97 -6.23 -0.55 3.35
CA PHE A 97 -4.95 -0.55 2.65
C PHE A 97 -3.87 0.26 3.39
N ASN A 98 -4.27 1.32 4.08
CA ASN A 98 -3.40 2.18 4.88
C ASN A 98 -3.89 2.29 6.34
N ARG A 99 -3.00 2.70 7.25
CA ARG A 99 -3.30 2.81 8.69
C ARG A 99 -4.28 3.91 9.04
N THR A 100 -4.34 4.96 8.22
CA THR A 100 -5.36 6.02 8.36
C THR A 100 -6.75 5.55 7.96
N ARG A 101 -6.86 4.38 7.30
CA ARG A 101 -8.11 3.78 6.81
C ARG A 101 -8.86 4.67 5.81
N SER A 102 -8.15 5.59 5.17
CA SER A 102 -8.69 6.44 4.10
C SER A 102 -8.75 5.70 2.77
N THR A 103 -7.88 4.71 2.56
CA THR A 103 -7.88 3.86 1.37
C THR A 103 -8.20 2.43 1.77
N TRP A 104 -9.19 1.85 1.10
CA TRP A 104 -9.65 0.48 1.30
C TRP A 104 -9.44 -0.34 0.04
N ARG A 105 -9.15 -1.63 0.21
CA ARG A 105 -8.95 -2.56 -0.89
C ARG A 105 -10.08 -3.59 -0.90
N ILE A 106 -10.56 -3.93 -2.10
CA ILE A 106 -11.37 -5.11 -2.34
C ILE A 106 -10.40 -6.27 -2.58
N ASP A 107 -10.35 -7.19 -1.63
CA ASP A 107 -9.45 -8.34 -1.70
C ASP A 107 -10.03 -9.44 -2.58
N ARG A 108 -11.36 -9.64 -2.52
CA ARG A 108 -12.03 -10.66 -3.32
C ARG A 108 -13.53 -10.39 -3.46
N VAL A 109 -14.07 -10.73 -4.63
CA VAL A 109 -15.52 -10.86 -4.87
C VAL A 109 -15.76 -12.25 -5.44
N ILE A 110 -16.58 -13.05 -4.76
CA ILE A 110 -16.96 -14.41 -5.20
C ILE A 110 -18.46 -14.42 -5.38
N LEU A 111 -18.93 -14.92 -6.52
CA LEU A 111 -20.36 -14.96 -6.85
C LEU A 111 -20.69 -16.36 -7.33
N ASP A 112 -21.88 -16.85 -6.96
CA ASP A 112 -22.40 -18.11 -7.49
C ASP A 112 -22.57 -18.01 -9.02
N ARG A 113 -22.15 -19.08 -9.72
CA ARG A 113 -22.24 -19.23 -11.18
C ARG A 113 -23.65 -19.10 -11.72
N ALA A 114 -24.63 -19.54 -10.94
CA ALA A 114 -26.04 -19.52 -11.34
C ALA A 114 -26.67 -18.12 -11.32
N VAL A 115 -25.94 -17.12 -10.81
CA VAL A 115 -26.46 -15.79 -10.50
C VAL A 115 -25.92 -14.75 -11.47
N GLU A 116 -26.72 -13.72 -11.73
CA GLU A 116 -26.29 -12.57 -12.52
C GLU A 116 -25.16 -11.81 -11.79
N LYS A 117 -23.92 -12.07 -12.22
CA LYS A 117 -22.71 -11.55 -11.57
C LYS A 117 -22.69 -10.03 -11.45
N GLN A 118 -23.17 -9.32 -12.48
CA GLN A 118 -23.19 -7.86 -12.50
C GLN A 118 -24.17 -7.28 -11.47
N GLY A 119 -25.36 -7.88 -11.34
CA GLY A 119 -26.39 -7.43 -10.41
C GLY A 119 -25.96 -7.56 -8.95
N ILE A 120 -25.66 -8.79 -8.52
CA ILE A 120 -25.28 -9.05 -7.11
C ILE A 120 -23.92 -8.46 -6.77
N GLY A 121 -22.94 -8.54 -7.67
CA GLY A 121 -21.64 -7.92 -7.49
C GLY A 121 -21.75 -6.41 -7.26
N SER A 122 -22.58 -5.72 -8.04
CA SER A 122 -22.81 -4.27 -7.87
C SER A 122 -23.49 -3.94 -6.54
N GLN A 123 -24.42 -4.78 -6.08
CA GLN A 123 -25.08 -4.59 -4.78
C GLN A 123 -24.08 -4.78 -3.62
N LEU A 124 -23.24 -5.82 -3.67
CA LEU A 124 -22.18 -6.06 -2.68
C LEU A 124 -21.18 -4.91 -2.61
N LEU A 125 -20.73 -4.43 -3.78
CA LEU A 125 -19.83 -3.28 -3.88
C LEU A 125 -20.49 -2.02 -3.30
N ARG A 126 -21.72 -1.71 -3.72
CA ARG A 126 -22.47 -0.55 -3.22
C ARG A 126 -22.65 -0.58 -1.71
N HIS A 127 -22.98 -1.75 -1.14
CA HIS A 127 -23.09 -1.92 0.30
C HIS A 127 -21.78 -1.57 1.01
N CYS A 128 -20.63 -2.02 0.50
CA CYS A 128 -19.33 -1.69 1.09
C CYS A 128 -19.03 -0.18 1.02
N PHE A 129 -19.37 0.46 -0.10
CA PHE A 129 -19.18 1.91 -0.27
C PHE A 129 -20.05 2.75 0.66
N GLU A 130 -21.19 2.22 1.11
CA GLU A 130 -22.13 2.90 1.99
C GLU A 130 -21.88 2.56 3.47
N SER A 131 -21.44 1.34 3.78
CA SER A 131 -21.20 0.91 5.16
C SER A 131 -19.87 1.39 5.73
N ILE A 132 -18.84 1.54 4.90
CA ILE A 132 -17.49 1.94 5.33
C ILE A 132 -17.29 3.43 5.08
N LEU A 133 -17.75 4.25 6.02
CA LEU A 133 -17.74 5.71 5.94
C LEU A 133 -16.33 6.34 5.97
N GLU A 134 -15.35 5.61 6.52
CA GLU A 134 -13.96 6.06 6.58
C GLU A 134 -13.26 6.01 5.21
N ALA A 135 -13.76 5.17 4.29
CA ALA A 135 -13.17 4.97 2.98
C ALA A 135 -13.39 6.19 2.08
N ARG A 136 -12.29 6.89 1.76
CA ARG A 136 -12.26 7.96 0.76
C ARG A 136 -11.95 7.43 -0.63
N THR A 137 -11.17 6.36 -0.68
CA THR A 137 -10.67 5.75 -1.91
C THR A 137 -10.78 4.23 -1.81
N TRP A 138 -11.22 3.61 -2.90
CA TRP A 138 -11.26 2.17 -3.07
C TRP A 138 -10.23 1.73 -4.09
N LEU A 139 -9.54 0.64 -3.79
CA LEU A 139 -8.55 -0.03 -4.62
C LEU A 139 -8.98 -1.46 -4.88
N LEU A 140 -8.60 -1.98 -6.02
CA LEU A 140 -8.67 -3.40 -6.31
C LEU A 140 -7.61 -3.78 -7.31
N GLU A 141 -7.34 -5.07 -7.37
CA GLU A 141 -6.49 -5.68 -8.37
C GLU A 141 -7.28 -6.79 -9.05
N VAL A 142 -7.24 -6.82 -10.39
CA VAL A 142 -8.02 -7.76 -11.20
C VAL A 142 -7.18 -8.27 -12.36
N ASN A 143 -7.22 -9.57 -12.63
CA ASN A 143 -6.53 -10.16 -13.76
C ASN A 143 -7.07 -9.56 -15.07
N VAL A 144 -6.18 -9.19 -16.01
CA VAL A 144 -6.61 -8.56 -17.26
C VAL A 144 -7.45 -9.47 -18.15
N ASN A 145 -7.34 -10.78 -17.95
CA ASN A 145 -8.10 -11.78 -18.71
C ASN A 145 -9.52 -11.98 -18.17
N ASP A 146 -9.81 -11.56 -16.93
CA ASP A 146 -11.15 -11.64 -16.36
C ASP A 146 -12.02 -10.45 -16.80
N LYS A 147 -12.58 -10.59 -18.01
CA LYS A 147 -13.43 -9.57 -18.63
C LYS A 147 -14.73 -9.31 -17.84
N GLU A 148 -15.25 -10.31 -17.13
CA GLU A 148 -16.48 -10.18 -16.36
C GLU A 148 -16.26 -9.35 -15.10
N ALA A 149 -15.18 -9.65 -14.35
CA ALA A 149 -14.79 -8.85 -13.19
C ALA A 149 -14.42 -7.42 -13.60
N LEU A 150 -13.66 -7.24 -14.69
CA LEU A 150 -13.35 -5.92 -15.24
C LEU A 150 -14.61 -5.13 -15.59
N ALA A 151 -15.61 -5.76 -16.22
CA ALA A 151 -16.88 -5.13 -16.54
C ALA A 151 -17.64 -4.71 -15.27
N LEU A 152 -17.71 -5.59 -14.27
CA LEU A 152 -18.33 -5.30 -12.97
C LEU A 152 -17.69 -4.07 -12.31
N TYR A 153 -16.37 -4.02 -12.25
CA TYR A 153 -15.66 -2.91 -11.61
C TYR A 153 -15.80 -1.59 -12.39
N ARG A 154 -15.69 -1.63 -13.73
CA ARG A 154 -15.89 -0.44 -14.57
C ARG A 154 -17.32 0.12 -14.44
N GLN A 155 -18.34 -0.74 -14.43
CA GLN A 155 -19.74 -0.33 -14.20
C GLN A 155 -19.94 0.31 -12.83
N ASN A 156 -19.15 -0.08 -11.84
CA ASN A 156 -19.16 0.48 -10.49
C ASN A 156 -18.19 1.66 -10.31
N GLY A 157 -17.72 2.28 -11.40
CA GLY A 157 -16.96 3.53 -11.37
C GLY A 157 -15.49 3.39 -11.04
N PHE A 158 -14.91 2.18 -11.11
CA PHE A 158 -13.47 2.01 -11.00
C PHE A 158 -12.76 2.42 -12.30
N GLN A 159 -11.66 3.13 -12.14
CA GLN A 159 -10.78 3.60 -13.21
C GLN A 159 -9.43 2.90 -13.11
N ARG A 160 -8.79 2.65 -14.25
CA ARG A 160 -7.42 2.10 -14.30
C ARG A 160 -6.44 3.04 -13.59
N LEU A 161 -5.56 2.47 -12.77
CA LEU A 161 -4.52 3.20 -12.05
C LEU A 161 -3.12 2.82 -12.51
N ALA A 162 -2.82 1.51 -12.54
CA ALA A 162 -1.52 0.96 -12.90
C ALA A 162 -1.69 -0.50 -13.33
N GLU A 163 -0.74 -1.02 -14.12
CA GLU A 163 -0.62 -2.45 -14.40
C GLU A 163 0.46 -3.09 -13.52
N MET A 164 0.23 -4.34 -13.13
CA MET A 164 1.19 -5.16 -12.39
C MET A 164 1.48 -6.44 -13.17
N THR A 165 2.76 -6.77 -13.26
CA THR A 165 3.23 -8.03 -13.81
C THR A 165 3.89 -8.84 -12.69
N TYR A 166 3.45 -10.08 -12.52
CA TYR A 166 4.04 -11.02 -11.58
C TYR A 166 5.02 -11.92 -12.30
N TRP A 167 6.21 -12.04 -11.72
CA TRP A 167 7.35 -12.75 -12.28
C TRP A 167 7.75 -13.92 -11.39
N GLU A 168 8.19 -15.02 -11.99
CA GLU A 168 8.87 -16.14 -11.34
C GLU A 168 10.30 -16.21 -11.84
N ILE A 169 11.25 -16.14 -10.91
CA ILE A 169 12.63 -16.55 -11.14
C ILE A 169 12.69 -18.03 -10.76
N GLU A 170 13.04 -18.88 -11.73
CA GLU A 170 13.13 -20.33 -11.50
C GLU A 170 14.28 -20.67 -10.54
N PRO A 171 14.21 -21.81 -9.82
CA PRO A 171 15.23 -22.19 -8.85
C PRO A 171 16.64 -22.25 -9.44
N GLU A 172 16.80 -22.68 -10.70
CA GLU A 172 18.08 -22.78 -11.38
C GLU A 172 18.69 -21.40 -11.62
N LEU A 173 17.89 -20.48 -12.17
CA LEU A 173 18.29 -19.09 -12.38
C LEU A 173 18.58 -18.38 -11.06
N LEU A 174 17.78 -18.67 -10.02
CA LEU A 174 18.01 -18.13 -8.68
C LEU A 174 19.35 -18.62 -8.11
N ALA A 175 19.70 -19.89 -8.33
CA ALA A 175 21.00 -20.42 -7.91
C ALA A 175 22.17 -19.77 -8.66
N GLU A 176 22.02 -19.44 -9.95
CA GLU A 176 23.00 -18.69 -10.73
C GLU A 176 23.18 -17.26 -10.21
N LEU A 177 22.09 -16.53 -9.96
CA LEU A 177 22.12 -15.16 -9.44
C LEU A 177 22.80 -15.05 -8.08
N ALA A 178 22.69 -16.10 -7.27
CA ALA A 178 23.30 -16.16 -5.95
C ALA A 178 24.83 -16.38 -5.97
N GLN A 179 25.41 -16.78 -7.12
CA GLN A 179 26.86 -16.87 -7.27
C GLN A 179 27.53 -15.50 -7.38
N ALA A 180 26.79 -14.47 -7.80
CA ALA A 180 27.29 -13.12 -7.85
C ALA A 180 27.43 -12.53 -6.45
N GLU A 181 28.55 -11.87 -6.18
CA GLU A 181 28.74 -11.10 -4.95
C GLU A 181 28.13 -9.71 -5.14
N PRO A 182 27.06 -9.37 -4.40
CA PRO A 182 26.36 -8.12 -4.62
C PRO A 182 27.12 -6.96 -3.96
N ASP A 183 27.32 -5.88 -4.71
CA ASP A 183 27.90 -4.63 -4.21
C ASP A 183 26.79 -3.73 -3.66
N LEU A 184 26.43 -3.97 -2.39
CA LEU A 184 25.41 -3.22 -1.67
C LEU A 184 26.06 -2.40 -0.54
N PRO A 185 26.55 -1.19 -0.83
CA PRO A 185 27.16 -0.35 0.20
C PRO A 185 26.11 0.03 1.25
N ASN A 186 26.44 -0.20 2.53
CA ASN A 186 25.58 0.11 3.69
C ASN A 186 24.18 -0.54 3.61
N LEU A 187 24.14 -1.84 3.31
CA LEU A 187 22.95 -2.64 3.54
C LEU A 187 22.66 -2.73 5.05
N LEU A 188 21.52 -2.21 5.47
CA LEU A 188 21.10 -2.14 6.87
C LEU A 188 19.79 -2.91 7.10
N PRO A 189 19.61 -3.53 8.28
CA PRO A 189 18.34 -4.13 8.65
C PRO A 189 17.28 -3.05 8.85
N VAL A 190 16.04 -3.35 8.48
CA VAL A 190 14.92 -2.41 8.60
C VAL A 190 14.48 -2.30 10.06
N SER A 191 14.39 -1.07 10.56
CA SER A 191 13.83 -0.78 11.87
C SER A 191 12.69 0.25 11.81
N ASN A 192 11.98 0.41 12.93
CA ASN A 192 10.93 1.44 13.06
C ASN A 192 11.45 2.88 12.97
N ALA A 193 12.75 3.10 13.20
CA ALA A 193 13.38 4.41 13.05
C ALA A 193 13.51 4.80 11.57
N ASP A 194 13.64 3.81 10.69
CA ASP A 194 13.91 4.01 9.26
C ASP A 194 12.63 4.23 8.44
N ALA A 195 11.46 4.17 9.08
CA ALA A 195 10.16 4.33 8.45
C ALA A 195 10.04 5.62 7.61
N GLN A 196 10.72 6.70 8.02
CA GLN A 196 10.74 7.95 7.25
C GLN A 196 11.56 7.82 5.96
N LEU A 197 12.69 7.12 6.01
CA LEU A 197 13.54 6.87 4.84
C LEU A 197 12.80 5.96 3.84
N LEU A 198 12.15 4.91 4.33
CA LEU A 198 11.36 4.00 3.51
C LEU A 198 10.16 4.72 2.88
N TYR A 199 9.48 5.59 3.62
CA TYR A 199 8.39 6.42 3.06
C TYR A 199 8.87 7.33 1.93
N GLN A 200 10.07 7.93 2.06
CA GLN A 200 10.66 8.77 1.02
C GLN A 200 11.02 7.95 -0.22
N LEU A 201 11.60 6.77 -0.04
CA LEU A 201 11.92 5.84 -1.12
C LEU A 201 10.66 5.39 -1.88
N ASP A 202 9.63 4.94 -1.14
CA ASP A 202 8.33 4.53 -1.68
C ASP A 202 7.70 5.68 -2.50
N THR A 203 7.70 6.90 -1.92
CA THR A 203 7.24 8.13 -2.57
C THR A 203 8.00 8.44 -3.86
N ALA A 204 9.33 8.31 -3.86
CA ALA A 204 10.15 8.61 -5.03
C ALA A 204 10.01 7.57 -6.14
N SER A 205 9.66 6.33 -5.78
CA SER A 205 9.48 5.20 -6.72
C SER A 205 8.10 5.14 -7.38
N MET A 206 7.18 6.04 -7.04
CA MET A 206 5.79 6.03 -7.50
C MET A 206 5.35 7.34 -8.17
N PRO A 207 4.54 7.25 -9.24
CA PRO A 207 3.90 8.42 -9.83
C PRO A 207 2.97 9.16 -8.85
N PRO A 208 2.78 10.49 -9.00
CA PRO A 208 1.95 11.28 -8.10
C PRO A 208 0.50 10.77 -7.96
N LEU A 209 -0.11 10.31 -9.06
CA LEU A 209 -1.48 9.79 -9.05
C LEU A 209 -1.60 8.52 -8.20
N VAL A 210 -0.68 7.56 -8.38
CA VAL A 210 -0.63 6.32 -7.60
C VAL A 210 -0.43 6.63 -6.12
N ARG A 211 0.53 7.52 -5.81
CA ARG A 211 0.81 7.97 -4.46
C ARG A 211 -0.43 8.57 -3.77
N GLN A 212 -1.17 9.42 -4.49
CA GLN A 212 -2.39 10.05 -3.96
C GLN A 212 -3.47 9.02 -3.63
N VAL A 213 -3.67 8.03 -4.51
CA VAL A 213 -4.68 6.99 -4.32
C VAL A 213 -4.31 6.07 -3.16
N PHE A 214 -3.03 5.72 -3.05
CA PHE A 214 -2.52 4.86 -1.96
C PHE A 214 -2.57 5.55 -0.60
N ASP A 215 -2.40 6.88 -0.56
CA ASP A 215 -2.47 7.73 0.63
C ASP A 215 -1.65 7.16 1.82
N ARG A 216 -0.47 6.63 1.49
CA ARG A 216 0.47 6.07 2.46
C ARG A 216 1.17 7.18 3.24
N ASN A 217 1.48 6.90 4.48
CA ASN A 217 2.18 7.77 5.42
C ASN A 217 3.34 7.03 6.08
N THR A 218 4.25 7.77 6.72
CA THR A 218 5.37 7.20 7.50
C THR A 218 4.93 6.15 8.51
N ARG A 219 3.72 6.29 9.06
CA ARG A 219 3.19 5.30 10.01
C ARG A 219 2.97 3.94 9.36
N ASP A 220 2.69 3.84 8.07
CA ASP A 220 2.45 2.58 7.38
C ASP A 220 3.69 1.68 7.32
N PHE A 221 4.88 2.30 7.30
CA PHE A 221 6.18 1.62 7.25
C PHE A 221 6.70 1.18 8.61
N LYS A 222 6.06 1.59 9.72
CA LYS A 222 6.44 1.13 11.05
C LYS A 222 5.86 -0.25 11.30
N THR A 223 6.61 -1.25 11.71
CA THR A 223 6.03 -2.47 12.29
C THR A 223 5.35 -2.13 13.62
N SER A 224 4.03 -2.35 13.70
CA SER A 224 3.32 -2.23 14.99
C SER A 224 3.77 -3.38 15.89
N LEU A 225 3.94 -3.16 17.19
CA LEU A 225 4.30 -4.21 18.16
C LEU A 225 3.31 -5.39 18.12
N PHE A 226 2.04 -5.13 17.78
CA PHE A 226 1.03 -6.17 17.53
C PHE A 226 1.15 -6.80 16.13
N GLY A 227 1.67 -6.07 15.14
CA GLY A 227 2.03 -6.60 13.82
C GLY A 227 3.13 -7.65 13.93
N VAL A 228 4.17 -7.38 14.72
CA VAL A 228 5.24 -8.34 15.03
C VAL A 228 4.70 -9.59 15.73
N LEU A 229 3.74 -9.46 16.66
CA LEU A 229 3.08 -10.64 17.26
C LEU A 229 2.24 -11.41 16.24
N THR A 230 1.49 -10.74 15.36
CA THR A 230 0.69 -11.45 14.33
C THR A 230 1.56 -12.07 13.26
N ASP A 231 2.68 -11.44 12.91
CA ASP A 231 3.65 -11.96 11.97
C ASP A 231 4.45 -13.09 12.62
N ALA A 232 4.79 -13.02 13.90
CA ALA A 232 5.42 -14.12 14.63
C ALA A 232 4.47 -15.33 14.77
N VAL A 233 3.18 -15.11 15.04
CA VAL A 233 2.19 -16.20 15.06
C VAL A 233 1.97 -16.76 13.65
N LYS A 234 1.94 -15.89 12.62
CA LYS A 234 1.84 -16.32 11.23
C LYS A 234 3.08 -17.13 10.83
N GLN A 235 4.29 -16.60 11.01
CA GLN A 235 5.58 -17.26 10.78
C GLN A 235 5.73 -18.57 11.55
N TRP A 236 5.22 -18.66 12.79
CA TRP A 236 5.25 -19.90 13.57
C TRP A 236 4.27 -20.96 13.02
N VAL A 237 3.10 -20.52 12.55
CA VAL A 237 2.06 -21.39 11.98
C VAL A 237 2.36 -21.77 10.52
N THR A 238 2.93 -20.87 9.72
CA THR A 238 3.28 -21.07 8.30
C THR A 238 4.73 -21.51 8.10
N LYS A 239 5.57 -21.54 9.15
CA LYS A 239 7.02 -21.81 9.08
C LYS A 239 7.74 -20.97 8.01
N THR A 240 7.25 -19.77 7.75
CA THR A 240 7.87 -18.83 6.80
C THR A 240 8.81 -17.89 7.54
N GLU A 241 9.95 -17.56 6.96
CA GLU A 241 10.91 -16.58 7.48
C GLU A 241 10.81 -15.28 6.68
N VAL A 242 10.85 -14.14 7.36
CA VAL A 242 10.77 -12.84 6.69
C VAL A 242 12.04 -12.06 6.95
N VAL A 243 12.76 -11.72 5.88
CA VAL A 243 14.00 -10.94 5.93
C VAL A 243 13.77 -9.63 5.18
N SER A 244 14.18 -8.51 5.76
CA SER A 244 14.03 -7.19 5.14
C SER A 244 15.27 -6.34 5.37
N GLY A 245 15.70 -5.64 4.32
CA GLY A 245 16.86 -4.77 4.35
C GLY A 245 16.66 -3.55 3.46
N TYR A 246 17.44 -2.50 3.70
CA TYR A 246 17.48 -1.33 2.84
C TYR A 246 18.92 -0.85 2.63
N VAL A 247 19.16 -0.25 1.47
CA VAL A 247 20.47 0.29 1.08
C VAL A 247 20.46 1.78 1.39
N PHE A 248 21.41 2.20 2.22
CA PHE A 248 21.54 3.60 2.64
C PHE A 248 22.65 4.31 1.88
N GLU A 249 22.34 5.48 1.32
CA GLU A 249 23.34 6.34 0.69
C GLU A 249 23.75 7.47 1.64
N PRO A 250 25.00 7.49 2.14
CA PRO A 250 25.44 8.48 3.12
C PRO A 250 25.44 9.91 2.60
N GLN A 251 25.72 10.11 1.31
CA GLN A 251 25.83 11.44 0.70
C GLN A 251 24.50 12.19 0.72
N ARG A 252 23.41 11.50 0.33
CA ARG A 252 22.05 12.08 0.30
C ARG A 252 21.27 11.83 1.59
N LYS A 253 21.81 11.02 2.50
CA LYS A 253 21.14 10.55 3.71
C LYS A 253 19.77 9.95 3.41
N ALA A 254 19.70 9.16 2.35
CA ALA A 254 18.44 8.61 1.82
C ALA A 254 18.54 7.10 1.66
N ALA A 255 17.41 6.41 1.79
CA ALA A 255 17.30 5.02 1.34
C ALA A 255 17.15 5.02 -0.18
N ILE A 256 18.00 4.25 -0.86
CA ILE A 256 18.04 4.16 -2.34
C ILE A 256 17.51 2.82 -2.85
N GLY A 257 17.43 1.82 -1.98
CA GLY A 257 16.85 0.51 -2.27
C GLY A 257 16.26 -0.12 -1.01
N TYR A 258 15.22 -0.92 -1.17
CA TYR A 258 14.55 -1.66 -0.11
C TYR A 258 14.12 -3.02 -0.67
N PHE A 259 14.31 -4.06 0.12
CA PHE A 259 13.76 -5.37 -0.15
C PHE A 259 13.14 -5.99 1.09
N GLN A 260 12.16 -6.85 0.84
CA GLN A 260 11.62 -7.77 1.83
C GLN A 260 11.35 -9.09 1.14
N VAL A 261 11.79 -10.18 1.72
CA VAL A 261 11.57 -11.53 1.21
C VAL A 261 10.89 -12.40 2.26
N GLN A 262 9.91 -13.18 1.81
CA GLN A 262 9.25 -14.21 2.57
C GLN A 262 9.71 -15.56 2.02
N LEU A 263 10.41 -16.31 2.87
CA LEU A 263 11.04 -17.58 2.54
C LEU A 263 10.23 -18.70 3.19
N ASP A 264 10.01 -19.79 2.47
CA ASP A 264 9.32 -20.96 3.00
C ASP A 264 10.33 -22.01 3.45
N ARG A 265 10.28 -22.41 4.72
CA ARG A 265 11.20 -23.41 5.28
C ARG A 265 10.85 -24.84 4.88
N LYS A 266 9.65 -25.10 4.35
CA LYS A 266 9.18 -26.46 4.07
C LYS A 266 9.30 -26.87 2.61
N GLY A 267 9.51 -25.93 1.70
CA GLY A 267 9.56 -26.24 0.28
C GLY A 267 8.17 -26.42 -0.35
N GLU A 268 7.08 -25.99 0.30
CA GLU A 268 5.70 -26.16 -0.17
C GLU A 268 5.25 -25.05 -1.13
N THR A 269 5.71 -23.81 -0.93
CA THR A 269 5.32 -22.65 -1.77
C THR A 269 6.53 -21.80 -2.18
N PRO A 270 6.57 -21.24 -3.40
CA PRO A 270 7.70 -20.40 -3.83
C PRO A 270 7.90 -19.20 -2.90
N HIS A 271 9.14 -18.73 -2.82
CA HIS A 271 9.49 -17.54 -2.06
C HIS A 271 8.84 -16.30 -2.69
N VAL A 272 8.53 -15.28 -1.88
CA VAL A 272 7.89 -14.05 -2.36
C VAL A 272 8.70 -12.85 -1.91
N ALA A 273 9.15 -12.02 -2.85
CA ALA A 273 9.88 -10.79 -2.58
C ALA A 273 9.12 -9.54 -3.02
N THR A 274 9.26 -8.50 -2.21
CA THR A 274 8.95 -7.11 -2.55
C THR A 274 10.24 -6.36 -2.70
N LEU A 275 10.38 -5.62 -3.80
CA LEU A 275 11.54 -4.82 -4.12
C LEU A 275 11.10 -3.38 -4.38
N THR A 276 11.86 -2.40 -3.93
CA THR A 276 11.65 -0.99 -4.23
C THR A 276 13.00 -0.33 -4.41
N VAL A 277 13.21 0.28 -5.57
CA VAL A 277 14.47 0.93 -5.92
C VAL A 277 14.15 2.35 -6.33
N HIS A 278 14.99 3.30 -5.92
CA HIS A 278 14.85 4.68 -6.29
C HIS A 278 15.13 4.81 -7.81
N PRO A 279 14.31 5.53 -8.61
CA PRO A 279 14.46 5.58 -10.07
C PRO A 279 15.83 6.08 -10.57
N ALA A 280 16.54 6.87 -9.77
CA ALA A 280 17.91 7.31 -10.08
C ALA A 280 19.02 6.25 -9.83
N TYR A 281 18.68 5.09 -9.26
CA TYR A 281 19.62 4.04 -8.83
C TYR A 281 19.21 2.67 -9.39
N THR A 282 18.72 2.62 -10.62
CA THR A 282 18.24 1.38 -11.27
C THR A 282 19.33 0.31 -11.42
N TRP A 283 20.60 0.69 -11.36
CA TRP A 283 21.73 -0.24 -11.27
C TRP A 283 21.67 -1.16 -10.04
N LEU A 284 20.90 -0.85 -9.00
CA LEU A 284 20.72 -1.68 -7.82
C LEU A 284 19.88 -2.94 -8.06
N TYR A 285 19.11 -3.02 -9.14
CA TYR A 285 18.27 -4.19 -9.42
C TYR A 285 19.05 -5.52 -9.45
N PRO A 286 20.16 -5.66 -10.21
CA PRO A 286 21.00 -6.86 -10.14
C PRO A 286 21.52 -7.14 -8.73
N GLU A 287 22.08 -6.13 -8.06
CA GLU A 287 22.70 -6.30 -6.74
C GLU A 287 21.70 -6.80 -5.68
N LEU A 288 20.50 -6.21 -5.67
CA LEU A 288 19.44 -6.60 -4.75
C LEU A 288 18.87 -7.98 -5.09
N LEU A 289 18.74 -8.34 -6.37
CA LEU A 289 18.27 -9.67 -6.76
C LEU A 289 19.31 -10.76 -6.46
N SER A 290 20.60 -10.49 -6.66
CA SER A 290 21.67 -11.39 -6.22
C SER A 290 21.69 -11.55 -4.70
N GLN A 291 21.48 -10.48 -3.94
CA GLN A 291 21.35 -10.57 -2.49
C GLN A 291 20.13 -11.40 -2.05
N LEU A 292 18.98 -11.20 -2.70
CA LEU A 292 17.78 -11.99 -2.45
C LEU A 292 18.00 -13.48 -2.76
N ALA A 293 18.69 -13.77 -3.86
CA ALA A 293 19.05 -15.11 -4.27
C ALA A 293 19.99 -15.78 -3.26
N ARG A 294 21.00 -15.07 -2.76
CA ARG A 294 21.90 -15.55 -1.69
C ARG A 294 21.14 -15.87 -0.41
N ILE A 295 20.21 -15.01 0.01
CA ILE A 295 19.37 -15.26 1.20
C ILE A 295 18.51 -16.51 0.99
N ALA A 296 18.00 -16.74 -0.23
CA ALA A 296 17.17 -17.90 -0.55
C ALA A 296 17.95 -19.22 -0.60
N GLN A 297 19.27 -19.21 -0.82
CA GLN A 297 20.10 -20.45 -0.87
C GLN A 297 20.08 -21.23 0.46
N ASP A 298 19.87 -20.57 1.58
CA ASP A 298 19.78 -21.21 2.90
C ASP A 298 18.46 -21.99 3.12
N PHE A 299 17.54 -21.94 2.15
CA PHE A 299 16.21 -22.51 2.19
C PHE A 299 16.03 -23.58 1.09
N PRO A 300 14.97 -24.42 1.15
CA PRO A 300 14.71 -25.41 0.12
C PRO A 300 14.66 -24.79 -1.28
N GLN A 301 15.19 -25.48 -2.29
CA GLN A 301 15.24 -24.99 -3.67
C GLN A 301 13.84 -24.72 -4.21
N GLN A 302 13.53 -23.44 -4.37
CA GLN A 302 12.24 -22.95 -4.84
C GLN A 302 12.42 -21.70 -5.69
N GLY A 303 11.42 -21.42 -6.53
CA GLY A 303 11.39 -20.19 -7.31
C GLY A 303 11.16 -18.97 -6.41
N LEU A 304 11.58 -17.80 -6.90
CA LEU A 304 11.33 -16.51 -6.26
C LEU A 304 10.30 -15.73 -7.09
N GLN A 305 9.20 -15.34 -6.45
CA GLN A 305 8.16 -14.53 -7.05
C GLN A 305 8.31 -13.06 -6.67
N LEU A 306 8.14 -12.19 -7.64
CA LEU A 306 8.11 -10.74 -7.41
C LEU A 306 7.12 -10.03 -8.32
N ALA A 307 6.62 -8.89 -7.85
CA ALA A 307 5.75 -8.02 -8.62
C ALA A 307 6.55 -6.84 -9.19
N SER A 308 6.22 -6.47 -10.41
CA SER A 308 6.67 -5.24 -11.06
C SER A 308 5.47 -4.44 -11.53
N SER A 309 5.55 -3.13 -11.38
CA SER A 309 4.53 -2.19 -11.87
C SER A 309 4.96 -1.57 -13.20
N ASP A 310 4.00 -1.16 -14.02
CA ASP A 310 4.23 -0.46 -15.29
C ASP A 310 5.09 0.82 -15.19
N TYR A 311 5.02 1.52 -14.06
CA TYR A 311 5.84 2.72 -13.79
C TYR A 311 7.26 2.41 -13.28
N GLN A 312 7.68 1.14 -13.28
CA GLN A 312 9.04 0.69 -12.93
C GLN A 312 9.62 -0.14 -14.08
N ALA A 313 9.66 0.46 -15.28
CA ALA A 313 10.03 -0.22 -16.52
C ALA A 313 11.42 -0.89 -16.46
N GLU A 314 12.39 -0.28 -15.78
CA GLU A 314 13.75 -0.81 -15.68
C GLU A 314 13.81 -2.13 -14.89
N ARG A 315 12.86 -2.34 -13.97
CA ARG A 315 12.72 -3.63 -13.29
C ARG A 315 12.22 -4.69 -14.25
N GLU A 316 11.19 -4.39 -15.03
CA GLU A 316 10.64 -5.34 -16.00
C GLU A 316 11.69 -5.71 -17.04
N GLU A 317 12.39 -4.72 -17.60
CA GLU A 317 13.46 -4.94 -18.56
C GLU A 317 14.58 -5.82 -17.97
N TYR A 318 14.98 -5.57 -16.72
CA TYR A 318 15.97 -6.41 -16.06
C TYR A 318 15.47 -7.86 -15.86
N LEU A 319 14.22 -8.04 -15.44
CA LEU A 319 13.62 -9.37 -15.24
C LEU A 319 13.47 -10.15 -16.55
N GLU A 320 13.09 -9.47 -17.64
CA GLU A 320 13.10 -10.05 -18.98
C GLU A 320 14.51 -10.47 -19.40
N ARG A 321 15.50 -9.60 -19.18
CA ARG A 321 16.89 -9.83 -19.56
C ARG A 321 17.50 -11.06 -18.88
N ILE A 322 17.19 -11.28 -17.61
CA ILE A 322 17.68 -12.48 -16.88
C ILE A 322 16.86 -13.74 -17.19
N GLY A 323 15.78 -13.64 -17.96
CA GLY A 323 14.95 -14.80 -18.34
C GLY A 323 13.88 -15.17 -17.31
N ALA A 324 13.46 -14.26 -16.43
CA ALA A 324 12.36 -14.51 -15.51
C ALA A 324 11.04 -14.73 -16.27
N LYS A 325 10.18 -15.62 -15.75
CA LYS A 325 8.91 -15.99 -16.39
C LYS A 325 7.78 -15.09 -15.90
N ARG A 326 7.00 -14.53 -16.82
CA ARG A 326 5.73 -13.85 -16.49
C ARG A 326 4.67 -14.89 -16.11
N ILE A 327 4.14 -14.81 -14.90
CA ILE A 327 3.11 -15.71 -14.38
C ILE A 327 1.73 -15.11 -14.57
N GLU A 328 1.60 -13.82 -14.24
CA GLU A 328 0.31 -13.15 -14.18
C GLU A 328 0.46 -11.68 -14.55
N HIS A 329 -0.61 -11.12 -15.12
CA HIS A 329 -0.70 -9.69 -15.40
C HIS A 329 -2.06 -9.18 -14.94
N THR A 330 -2.04 -8.15 -14.09
CA THR A 330 -3.22 -7.62 -13.41
C THR A 330 -3.31 -6.11 -13.57
N LEU A 331 -4.52 -5.60 -13.40
CA LEU A 331 -4.85 -4.19 -13.44
C LEU A 331 -5.20 -3.71 -12.04
N ILE A 332 -4.43 -2.76 -11.53
CA ILE A 332 -4.83 -1.99 -10.36
C ILE A 332 -5.85 -0.96 -10.82
N MET A 333 -7.01 -0.97 -10.17
CA MET A 333 -8.06 0.01 -10.40
C MET A 333 -8.39 0.75 -9.12
N SER A 334 -8.85 2.00 -9.28
CA SER A 334 -9.22 2.86 -8.16
C SER A 334 -10.55 3.56 -8.38
N ARG A 335 -11.21 3.90 -7.28
CA ARG A 335 -12.43 4.72 -7.26
C ARG A 335 -12.38 5.66 -6.07
N SER A 336 -12.64 6.94 -6.30
CA SER A 336 -12.86 7.91 -5.21
C SER A 336 -14.33 7.94 -4.78
N VAL A 337 -14.58 8.11 -3.47
CA VAL A 337 -15.92 8.21 -2.87
C VAL A 337 -16.37 9.67 -2.70
N TRP A 338 -15.52 10.63 -3.12
CA TRP A 338 -15.66 12.06 -2.84
C TRP A 338 -16.97 12.72 -3.34
N HIS A 339 -17.68 12.09 -4.28
CA HIS A 339 -18.86 12.69 -4.90
C HIS A 339 -20.15 12.65 -4.05
N LYS A 340 -20.27 11.82 -3.00
CA LYS A 340 -21.56 11.70 -2.25
C LYS A 340 -21.70 12.57 -1.00
N LEU A 341 -20.63 13.17 -0.48
CA LEU A 341 -20.70 14.03 0.73
C LEU A 341 -21.18 15.46 0.44
N ARG A 342 -21.04 15.95 -0.79
CA ARG A 342 -21.63 17.24 -1.20
C ARG A 342 -23.10 17.12 -1.58
N GLU A 343 -23.49 16.07 -2.32
CA GLU A 343 -24.87 15.96 -2.81
C GLU A 343 -25.88 15.69 -1.68
N SER A 344 -25.50 14.99 -0.61
CA SER A 344 -26.40 14.73 0.52
C SER A 344 -26.58 15.91 1.49
N LYS A 345 -25.65 16.87 1.55
CA LYS A 345 -25.77 18.04 2.42
C LYS A 345 -26.54 19.21 1.78
N PHE A 346 -26.63 19.26 0.45
CA PHE A 346 -27.34 20.34 -0.24
C PHE A 346 -28.81 20.01 -0.58
N VAL A 347 -29.24 18.74 -0.54
CA VAL A 347 -30.61 18.35 -0.91
C VAL A 347 -31.60 18.33 0.29
N SER A 348 -31.14 18.49 1.53
CA SER A 348 -32.03 18.51 2.72
C SER A 348 -31.98 19.78 3.56
N LEU A 349 -31.30 20.84 3.11
CA LEU A 349 -31.21 22.12 3.84
C LEU A 349 -31.87 23.32 3.15
N GLU A 350 -32.52 23.14 1.99
CA GLU A 350 -33.32 24.23 1.38
C GLU A 350 -34.69 24.45 2.06
N GLY A 351 -35.05 23.63 3.06
CA GLY A 351 -36.37 23.68 3.70
C GLY A 351 -36.40 24.00 5.20
N ILE A 352 -35.26 24.20 5.88
CA ILE A 352 -35.26 24.44 7.34
C ILE A 352 -34.77 25.86 7.62
N GLN A 353 -35.73 26.79 7.73
CA GLN A 353 -35.53 28.15 8.23
C GLN A 353 -35.08 28.12 9.70
N TRP A 354 -33.78 27.99 9.94
CA TRP A 354 -33.17 28.11 11.28
C TRP A 354 -33.05 29.55 11.79
N THR A 355 -33.63 30.53 11.08
CA THR A 355 -33.47 31.96 11.41
C THR A 355 -34.35 32.44 12.57
N GLU A 356 -35.37 31.67 12.99
CA GLU A 356 -36.33 32.13 14.00
C GLU A 356 -35.96 31.77 15.46
N VAL A 357 -35.03 30.83 15.70
CA VAL A 357 -34.76 30.34 17.07
C VAL A 357 -33.56 31.03 17.76
N LEU A 358 -32.77 31.84 17.05
CA LEU A 358 -31.59 32.51 17.60
C LEU A 358 -31.75 34.02 17.91
N GLN A 359 -32.96 34.57 17.87
CA GLN A 359 -33.19 35.99 18.22
C GLN A 359 -33.15 36.29 19.74
N GLY A 360 -32.99 35.27 20.60
CA GLY A 360 -33.03 35.42 22.06
C GLY A 360 -31.71 35.76 22.77
N LEU A 361 -30.59 35.90 22.06
CA LEU A 361 -29.26 36.13 22.67
C LEU A 361 -28.56 37.39 22.14
N GLN A 362 -29.27 38.52 22.10
CA GLN A 362 -28.62 39.83 21.94
C GLN A 362 -28.59 40.58 23.28
N PRO A 363 -27.41 40.88 23.87
CA PRO A 363 -27.33 41.73 25.04
C PRO A 363 -27.61 43.19 24.65
N ALA A 364 -28.64 43.76 25.25
CA ALA A 364 -29.05 45.15 25.09
C ALA A 364 -27.98 46.12 25.66
N ARG A 365 -27.31 46.88 24.80
CA ARG A 365 -26.69 48.17 25.18
C ARG A 365 -26.97 49.24 24.11
N LYS A 366 -27.51 50.35 24.58
CA LYS A 366 -27.93 51.54 23.81
C LYS A 366 -26.72 52.23 23.15
N PRO A 367 -26.83 52.72 21.90
CA PRO A 367 -25.82 53.59 21.31
C PRO A 367 -25.89 55.00 21.90
N ILE A 368 -24.73 55.56 22.27
CA ILE A 368 -24.56 56.95 22.69
C ILE A 368 -24.43 57.82 21.42
N PRO A 369 -25.17 58.93 21.28
CA PRO A 369 -25.19 59.71 20.04
C PRO A 369 -24.25 60.94 20.06
N GLY A 370 -23.56 61.16 18.93
CA GLY A 370 -23.33 62.50 18.34
C GLY A 370 -21.99 63.21 18.59
N GLY A 371 -21.33 63.63 17.50
CA GLY A 371 -20.32 64.69 17.50
C GLY A 371 -19.38 64.69 16.29
N MET A 372 -19.61 65.58 15.32
CA MET A 372 -18.88 65.72 14.04
C MET A 372 -17.53 66.48 14.16
N SER A 373 -16.74 66.41 13.07
CA SER A 373 -15.77 67.41 12.52
C SER A 373 -14.28 67.25 12.82
N TRP A 374 -13.31 67.68 11.99
CA TRP A 374 -13.09 67.90 10.54
C TRP A 374 -11.56 68.26 10.42
N VAL A 375 -10.92 67.96 9.28
CA VAL A 375 -9.65 68.57 8.71
C VAL A 375 -8.23 68.17 9.25
N ARG A 376 -7.52 67.31 8.47
CA ARG A 376 -6.36 67.54 7.53
C ARG A 376 -5.02 68.24 7.98
N PRO A 377 -3.89 68.20 7.20
CA PRO A 377 -2.67 67.39 7.49
C PRO A 377 -1.29 68.12 7.53
N ARG A 378 -0.24 67.40 8.03
CA ARG A 378 1.26 67.43 7.84
C ARG A 378 2.05 68.78 7.81
N PRO A 379 3.32 68.82 8.29
CA PRO A 379 4.48 68.42 7.45
C PRO A 379 5.68 67.75 8.19
N GLN A 380 6.57 67.15 7.39
CA GLN A 380 7.87 66.55 7.76
C GLN A 380 8.93 67.62 8.12
N PRO A 381 10.12 67.18 8.56
CA PRO A 381 11.30 67.58 7.80
C PRO A 381 12.19 66.41 7.33
N THR A 382 12.66 66.56 6.10
CA THR A 382 13.77 65.88 5.42
C THR A 382 15.09 66.59 5.68
N SER A 383 16.18 65.84 5.87
CA SER A 383 17.46 65.96 5.15
C SER A 383 18.36 64.78 5.59
N GLU A 384 19.35 64.26 4.88
CA GLU A 384 19.74 64.26 3.47
C GLU A 384 20.81 63.16 3.33
N ARG A 385 20.96 62.68 2.09
CA ARG A 385 21.97 61.76 1.50
C ARG A 385 23.45 62.11 1.88
N SER A 386 24.51 61.31 1.67
CA SER A 386 24.81 60.13 0.83
C SER A 386 26.23 59.60 1.15
N VAL A 387 26.51 58.36 0.73
CA VAL A 387 27.79 57.59 0.76
C VAL A 387 28.97 58.32 0.08
N PRO A 388 30.23 58.06 0.48
CA PRO A 388 31.16 57.41 -0.45
C PRO A 388 32.09 56.32 0.16
N THR A 389 32.78 55.67 -0.77
CA THR A 389 33.48 54.38 -0.77
C THR A 389 34.97 54.43 -0.35
N LYS A 390 35.50 53.26 0.10
CA LYS A 390 36.91 52.76 0.14
C LYS A 390 37.90 53.30 1.19
N SER A 391 38.36 52.42 2.10
CA SER A 391 39.75 51.91 2.21
C SER A 391 39.99 51.22 3.59
N GLU A 392 40.39 49.95 3.56
CA GLU A 392 40.94 49.14 4.68
C GLU A 392 42.24 49.73 5.28
N PRO A 393 42.91 49.13 6.31
CA PRO A 393 42.49 48.23 7.40
C PRO A 393 43.04 48.70 8.79
N MET A 394 42.91 47.86 9.83
CA MET A 394 43.53 47.87 11.19
C MET A 394 42.51 48.06 12.32
N ALA A 395 42.56 47.38 13.46
CA ALA A 395 43.35 46.24 13.92
C ALA A 395 42.64 45.74 15.19
N PHE A 396 42.30 44.45 15.26
CA PHE A 396 42.14 43.78 16.55
C PHE A 396 43.26 42.77 16.72
N LYS A 397 43.87 42.90 17.89
CA LYS A 397 45.21 42.48 18.28
C LYS A 397 45.16 41.01 18.71
N CYS A 398 45.61 40.11 17.84
CA CYS A 398 46.14 38.81 18.27
C CYS A 398 47.48 39.04 18.96
N LYS A 399 47.66 38.46 20.16
CA LYS A 399 48.98 38.28 20.78
C LYS A 399 49.43 36.85 20.49
N ASN A 400 50.53 36.77 19.75
CA ASN A 400 51.36 35.59 19.50
C ASN A 400 51.83 34.92 20.80
N CYS A 401 52.07 33.60 20.72
CA CYS A 401 53.44 33.08 20.69
C CYS A 401 53.54 32.04 19.57
N ASN A 402 54.66 32.11 18.86
CA ASN A 402 55.01 31.45 17.62
C ASN A 402 56.39 30.79 17.84
N ILE A 403 56.90 30.05 16.85
CA ILE A 403 58.31 29.65 16.62
C ILE A 403 58.70 28.28 17.24
N GLU A 404 59.29 27.30 16.54
CA GLU A 404 59.58 26.97 15.13
C GLU A 404 60.16 25.52 15.11
N PRO A 405 60.43 24.93 13.91
CA PRO A 405 60.66 23.49 13.70
C PRO A 405 62.12 23.05 13.50
N SER A 406 62.26 21.72 13.26
CA SER A 406 63.35 21.00 12.57
C SER A 406 64.55 20.56 13.45
N PRO A 407 65.39 19.56 13.05
CA PRO A 407 65.48 18.85 11.75
C PRO A 407 65.64 17.30 11.81
N LEU A 408 65.57 16.67 10.62
CA LEU A 408 66.18 15.37 10.27
C LEU A 408 67.72 15.44 10.33
N PRO A 409 68.43 14.29 10.43
CA PRO A 409 69.10 13.79 9.22
C PRO A 409 69.18 12.24 9.07
N GLU A 410 69.27 11.83 7.78
CA GLU A 410 70.10 10.77 7.15
C GLU A 410 70.24 9.37 7.79
N SER A 411 69.75 8.29 7.16
CA SER A 411 70.25 7.53 5.98
C SER A 411 71.26 6.42 6.33
N THR A 412 70.93 5.16 5.98
CA THR A 412 71.85 4.25 5.29
C THR A 412 71.09 3.09 4.65
N ASP A 413 71.51 2.83 3.42
CA ASP A 413 71.16 1.77 2.47
C ASP A 413 71.35 0.31 2.94
N THR A 414 70.87 -0.57 2.06
CA THR A 414 71.50 -1.79 1.49
C THR A 414 71.00 -3.21 1.83
N HIS A 415 70.85 -3.96 0.72
CA HIS A 415 70.77 -5.41 0.45
C HIS A 415 69.40 -6.12 0.57
N GLN A 416 68.76 -6.55 -0.53
CA GLN A 416 69.05 -7.60 -1.53
C GLN A 416 68.77 -9.05 -1.08
N GLU A 417 68.01 -9.73 -1.95
CA GLU A 417 67.98 -11.17 -2.28
C GLU A 417 67.64 -12.20 -1.18
N LYS A 418 66.45 -12.80 -1.30
CA LYS A 418 66.28 -14.09 -2.01
C LYS A 418 64.82 -14.40 -2.33
#